data_AF-A0A553I0E3-F1
#
_entry.id   AF-A0A553I0E3-F1
#
_cell.length_a   1.000
_cell.length_b   1.000
_cell.length_c   1.000
_cell.angle_alpha   90.00
_cell.angle_beta   90.00
_cell.angle_gamma   90.00
#
_symmetry.space_group_name_H-M   'P 1'
#
loop_
_entity.id
_entity.type
_entity.pdbx_description
1 polymer ?
#
loop_
_entity_poly.entity_id
_entity_poly.type
_entity_poly.pdbx_seq_one_letter_code
_entity_poly.pdbx_strand_id
1 'polypeptide(L)'
;MDEDQDEPIGQYNDANRAFLQAFLARGTMTFKESQPVLAAIFTAQEGQTVESEQITQEDFDSYVSAASAAISPFDLEIRSAMHQLRKERVYAVVNTTSDPITQLATLHSADEIAFVKRVIDAMFERYNTPRMEALCLDEMQANKLRVPPRPEENEDETMMENGEGQSQAPKGLKSSEVESVMRSMVDEGWFERSRDGFYCLSARALLELRSWLLDSYNDPDAEEGEWQRVKFCEACKDVVTIGQRCSERDCLVRLHDNCAEAFFRTRRQRGCPKCSKEWTGRHFVGERAVTETEAYQRGRRRSGKSARHSNVAEEIMHEDDEEQEEDGDEDGDEDDE
;
A
#
# COMPACT_ATOMS: atom_id res chain seq x y z
N MET A 1 53.34 2.11 -21.34
CA MET A 1 51.99 2.47 -21.80
C MET A 1 51.10 1.64 -20.94
N ASP A 2 50.64 2.30 -19.90
CA ASP A 2 50.02 1.76 -18.70
C ASP A 2 48.73 1.02 -19.06
N GLU A 3 48.69 -0.26 -18.70
CA GLU A 3 47.46 -1.05 -18.65
C GLU A 3 46.77 -0.74 -17.31
N ASP A 4 46.13 0.43 -17.23
CA ASP A 4 45.08 0.66 -16.24
C ASP A 4 43.81 -0.04 -16.75
N GLN A 5 43.74 -1.35 -16.51
CA GLN A 5 42.47 -2.06 -16.49
C GLN A 5 41.81 -1.74 -15.16
N ASP A 6 40.78 -0.89 -15.19
CA ASP A 6 39.82 -0.76 -14.09
C ASP A 6 39.28 -2.17 -13.77
N GLU A 7 39.70 -2.76 -12.64
CA GLU A 7 39.12 -3.99 -12.12
C GLU A 7 37.63 -3.74 -11.82
N PRO A 8 36.69 -4.48 -12.43
CA PRO A 8 35.29 -4.24 -12.22
C PRO A 8 34.90 -4.69 -10.80
N ILE A 9 34.20 -3.79 -10.11
CA ILE A 9 33.55 -3.94 -8.81
C ILE A 9 33.10 -5.40 -8.59
N GLY A 10 33.73 -6.06 -7.61
CA GLY A 10 33.39 -7.36 -7.01
C GLY A 10 32.60 -8.35 -7.88
N GLN A 11 33.29 -9.32 -8.50
CA GLN A 11 32.65 -10.39 -9.26
C GLN A 11 31.48 -11.02 -8.51
N TYR A 12 30.29 -10.96 -9.12
CA TYR A 12 29.10 -11.63 -8.64
C TYR A 12 29.36 -13.15 -8.47
N ASN A 13 29.34 -13.62 -7.23
CA ASN A 13 29.78 -14.95 -6.83
C ASN A 13 28.66 -15.73 -6.09
N ASP A 14 29.00 -16.92 -5.56
CA ASP A 14 28.03 -17.78 -4.86
C ASP A 14 27.47 -17.16 -3.57
N ALA A 15 28.22 -16.27 -2.90
CA ALA A 15 27.72 -15.51 -1.77
C ALA A 15 26.60 -14.55 -2.19
N ASN A 16 26.78 -13.83 -3.31
CA ASN A 16 25.74 -12.98 -3.88
C ASN A 16 24.51 -13.79 -4.31
N ARG A 17 24.71 -14.98 -4.90
CA ARG A 17 23.60 -15.90 -5.25
C ARG A 17 22.84 -16.36 -4.01
N ALA A 18 23.52 -16.71 -2.94
CA ALA A 18 22.91 -17.10 -1.68
C ALA A 18 22.07 -15.96 -1.08
N PHE A 19 22.61 -14.73 -1.10
CA PHE A 19 21.86 -13.55 -0.68
C PHE A 19 20.60 -13.32 -1.52
N LEU A 20 20.72 -13.37 -2.85
CA LEU A 20 19.57 -13.20 -3.74
C LEU A 20 18.51 -14.29 -3.53
N GLN A 21 18.91 -15.55 -3.37
CA GLN A 21 17.98 -16.65 -3.05
C GLN A 21 17.24 -16.38 -1.73
N ALA A 22 17.98 -15.93 -0.72
CA ALA A 22 17.44 -15.61 0.59
C ALA A 22 16.51 -14.39 0.56
N PHE A 23 16.77 -13.43 -0.34
CA PHE A 23 15.90 -12.28 -0.58
C PHE A 23 14.61 -12.71 -1.29
N LEU A 24 14.70 -13.42 -2.41
CA LEU A 24 13.54 -13.88 -3.17
C LEU A 24 12.62 -14.78 -2.34
N ALA A 25 13.18 -15.63 -1.47
CA ALA A 25 12.41 -16.48 -0.57
C ALA A 25 11.61 -15.69 0.48
N ARG A 26 12.07 -14.49 0.86
CA ARG A 26 11.38 -13.63 1.83
C ARG A 26 10.44 -12.61 1.17
N GLY A 27 10.61 -12.33 -0.11
CA GLY A 27 9.86 -11.30 -0.86
C GLY A 27 10.29 -9.87 -0.52
N THR A 28 10.48 -9.57 0.76
CA THR A 28 11.06 -8.31 1.24
C THR A 28 12.18 -8.52 2.25
N MET A 29 12.99 -7.49 2.42
CA MET A 29 14.07 -7.51 3.40
C MET A 29 14.40 -6.09 3.89
N THR A 30 14.56 -5.95 5.20
CA THR A 30 15.17 -4.78 5.84
C THR A 30 16.66 -5.00 6.08
N PHE A 31 17.40 -3.94 6.37
CA PHE A 31 18.80 -4.07 6.79
C PHE A 31 18.95 -5.02 7.97
N LYS A 32 18.14 -4.87 9.03
CA LYS A 32 18.22 -5.72 10.22
C LYS A 32 17.92 -7.19 9.94
N GLU A 33 16.97 -7.48 9.06
CA GLU A 33 16.66 -8.85 8.65
C GLU A 33 17.75 -9.47 7.76
N SER A 34 18.49 -8.63 7.03
CA SER A 34 19.62 -9.05 6.20
C SER A 34 20.87 -9.40 7.00
N GLN A 35 21.08 -8.78 8.17
CA GLN A 35 22.26 -9.00 9.01
C GLN A 35 22.53 -10.48 9.33
N PRO A 36 21.57 -11.27 9.86
CA PRO A 36 21.81 -12.69 10.10
C PRO A 36 22.03 -13.52 8.83
N VAL A 37 21.50 -13.07 7.69
CA VAL A 37 21.70 -13.74 6.39
C VAL A 37 23.12 -13.52 5.90
N LEU A 38 23.57 -12.26 5.87
CA LEU A 38 24.91 -11.89 5.44
C LEU A 38 25.98 -12.44 6.39
N ALA A 39 25.74 -12.42 7.70
CA ALA A 39 26.63 -13.04 8.69
C ALA A 39 26.81 -14.54 8.44
N ALA A 40 25.73 -15.27 8.14
CA ALA A 40 25.80 -16.69 7.79
C ALA A 40 26.57 -16.93 6.49
N ILE A 41 26.37 -16.07 5.48
CA ILE A 41 27.09 -16.14 4.20
C ILE A 41 28.58 -15.88 4.40
N PHE A 42 28.95 -14.83 5.13
CA PHE A 42 30.36 -14.47 5.38
C PHE A 42 31.04 -15.56 6.21
N THR A 43 30.35 -16.10 7.21
CA THR A 43 30.84 -17.23 8.00
C THR A 43 31.16 -18.45 7.13
N ALA A 44 30.28 -18.76 6.17
CA ALA A 44 30.51 -19.88 5.25
C ALA A 44 31.66 -19.61 4.27
N GLN A 45 31.85 -18.37 3.83
CA GLN A 45 32.89 -18.00 2.87
C GLN A 45 34.28 -17.90 3.49
N GLU A 46 34.39 -17.32 4.70
CA GLU A 46 35.67 -17.05 5.36
C GLU A 46 36.10 -18.16 6.33
N GLY A 47 35.17 -19.06 6.70
CA GLY A 47 35.42 -20.14 7.65
C GLY A 47 35.61 -19.67 9.10
N GLN A 48 35.28 -18.40 9.39
CA GLN A 48 35.29 -17.80 10.72
C GLN A 48 33.89 -17.30 11.07
N THR A 49 33.48 -17.44 12.33
CA THR A 49 32.16 -16.98 12.76
C THR A 49 32.09 -15.45 12.72
N VAL A 50 31.14 -14.95 11.92
CA VAL A 50 30.77 -13.54 11.85
C VAL A 50 29.44 -13.36 12.57
N GLU A 51 29.38 -12.42 13.51
CA GLU A 51 28.17 -12.07 14.24
C GLU A 51 27.31 -11.09 13.44
N SER A 52 25.99 -11.11 13.67
CA SER A 52 25.04 -10.27 12.91
C SER A 52 25.31 -8.78 13.09
N GLU A 53 25.76 -8.36 14.27
CA GLU A 53 26.08 -6.97 14.61
C GLU A 53 27.33 -6.44 13.88
N GLN A 54 28.16 -7.33 13.34
CA GLN A 54 29.34 -6.94 12.57
C GLN A 54 29.00 -6.55 11.13
N ILE A 55 27.83 -6.95 10.63
CA ILE A 55 27.36 -6.61 9.28
C ILE A 55 26.99 -5.13 9.25
N THR A 56 27.63 -4.40 8.35
CA THR A 56 27.45 -2.96 8.17
C THR A 56 26.40 -2.65 7.09
N GLN A 57 25.92 -1.41 7.08
CA GLN A 57 25.03 -0.93 6.02
C GLN A 57 25.72 -0.98 4.64
N GLU A 58 27.03 -0.74 4.58
CA GLU A 58 27.81 -0.78 3.34
C GLU A 58 27.86 -2.19 2.76
N ASP A 59 28.03 -3.21 3.61
CA ASP A 59 27.98 -4.62 3.18
C ASP A 59 26.64 -4.94 2.54
N PHE A 60 25.55 -4.54 3.20
CA PHE A 60 24.20 -4.76 2.68
C PHE A 60 23.95 -4.02 1.37
N ASP A 61 24.31 -2.74 1.28
CA ASP A 61 24.12 -1.93 0.08
C ASP A 61 24.94 -2.49 -1.10
N SER A 62 26.14 -3.04 -0.84
CA SER A 62 26.95 -3.72 -1.85
C SER A 62 26.25 -4.97 -2.39
N TYR A 63 25.71 -5.82 -1.50
CA TYR A 63 25.00 -7.04 -1.89
C TYR A 63 23.67 -6.76 -2.61
N VAL A 64 22.92 -5.74 -2.17
CA VAL A 64 21.73 -5.26 -2.87
C VAL A 64 22.08 -4.75 -4.26
N SER A 65 23.15 -3.96 -4.40
CA SER A 65 23.60 -3.43 -5.70
C SER A 65 24.00 -4.55 -6.66
N ALA A 66 24.76 -5.54 -6.18
CA ALA A 66 25.16 -6.70 -6.95
C ALA A 66 23.95 -7.56 -7.37
N ALA A 67 23.01 -7.80 -6.46
CA ALA A 67 21.76 -8.51 -6.75
C ALA A 67 20.91 -7.76 -7.79
N SER A 68 20.76 -6.44 -7.66
CA SER A 68 20.01 -5.60 -8.59
C SER A 68 20.58 -5.68 -10.01
N ALA A 69 21.92 -5.61 -10.15
CA ALA A 69 22.58 -5.75 -11.45
C ALA A 69 22.35 -7.14 -12.06
N ALA A 70 22.34 -8.19 -11.24
CA ALA A 70 22.15 -9.57 -11.70
C ALA A 70 20.71 -9.88 -12.13
N ILE A 71 19.70 -9.26 -11.51
CA ILE A 71 18.29 -9.51 -11.83
C ILE A 71 17.72 -8.58 -12.91
N SER A 72 18.38 -7.45 -13.18
CA SER A 72 17.94 -6.47 -14.18
C SER A 72 17.65 -7.05 -15.57
N PRO A 73 18.41 -8.03 -16.12
CA PRO A 73 18.11 -8.64 -17.41
C PRO A 73 16.80 -9.46 -17.46
N PHE A 74 16.17 -9.71 -16.31
CA PHE A 74 14.92 -10.47 -16.20
C PHE A 74 13.71 -9.57 -15.95
N ASP A 75 13.84 -8.26 -16.23
CA ASP A 75 12.82 -7.26 -15.94
C ASP A 75 12.41 -7.22 -14.46
N LEU A 76 13.39 -7.49 -13.59
CA LEU A 76 13.25 -7.36 -12.16
C LEU A 76 14.11 -6.20 -11.67
N GLU A 77 13.59 -5.45 -10.70
CA GLU A 77 14.29 -4.34 -10.08
C GLU A 77 14.21 -4.47 -8.57
N ILE A 78 15.27 -4.09 -7.84
CA ILE A 78 15.19 -3.96 -6.38
C ILE A 78 14.83 -2.53 -6.06
N ARG A 79 13.64 -2.32 -5.49
CA ARG A 79 13.21 -1.00 -5.01
C ARG A 79 13.18 -0.96 -3.50
N SER A 80 13.24 0.26 -2.96
CA SER A 80 13.11 0.48 -1.52
C SER A 80 12.10 1.58 -1.21
N ALA A 81 11.36 1.41 -0.12
CA ALA A 81 10.49 2.44 0.44
C ALA A 81 10.67 2.49 1.95
N MET A 82 10.35 3.63 2.54
CA MET A 82 10.26 3.75 3.99
C MET A 82 8.90 3.21 4.45
N HIS A 83 8.91 2.27 5.39
CA HIS A 83 7.69 1.76 5.98
C HIS A 83 6.93 2.89 6.70
N GLN A 84 5.66 3.09 6.34
CA GLN A 84 4.90 4.28 6.73
C GLN A 84 4.65 4.37 8.24
N LEU A 85 4.55 3.22 8.93
CA LEU A 85 4.45 3.13 10.39
C LEU A 85 5.79 2.94 11.13
N ARG A 86 6.60 1.96 10.73
CA ARG A 86 7.79 1.52 11.49
C ARG A 86 9.01 2.43 11.34
N LYS A 87 9.01 3.37 10.39
CA LYS A 87 10.18 4.22 10.05
C LYS A 87 11.43 3.40 9.70
N GLU A 88 11.23 2.24 9.06
CA GLU A 88 12.29 1.34 8.63
C GLU A 88 12.27 1.19 7.10
N ARG A 89 13.45 1.18 6.47
CA ARG A 89 13.55 1.00 5.02
C ARG A 89 13.39 -0.47 4.67
N VAL A 90 12.42 -0.74 3.80
CA VAL A 90 12.12 -2.08 3.28
C VAL A 90 12.54 -2.13 1.82
N TYR A 91 13.21 -3.21 1.43
CA TYR A 91 13.61 -3.50 0.06
C TYR A 91 12.74 -4.65 -0.46
N ALA A 92 12.30 -4.54 -1.71
CA ALA A 92 11.49 -5.55 -2.39
C ALA A 92 12.00 -5.74 -3.81
N VAL A 93 11.88 -6.97 -4.32
CA VAL A 93 12.08 -7.25 -5.74
C VAL A 93 10.76 -7.00 -6.44
N VAL A 94 10.75 -6.05 -7.38
CA VAL A 94 9.57 -5.69 -8.17
C VAL A 94 9.76 -6.16 -9.60
N ASN A 95 8.68 -6.62 -10.22
CA ASN A 95 8.66 -6.94 -11.65
C ASN A 95 8.26 -5.67 -12.42
N THR A 96 9.01 -5.33 -13.46
CA THR A 96 8.79 -4.11 -14.24
C THR A 96 7.89 -4.30 -15.46
N THR A 97 7.59 -5.54 -15.85
CA THR A 97 6.89 -5.85 -17.10
C THR A 97 5.53 -6.53 -16.87
N SER A 98 5.38 -7.32 -15.80
CA SER A 98 4.13 -8.03 -15.52
C SER A 98 3.24 -7.27 -14.55
N ASP A 99 1.91 -7.35 -14.75
CA ASP A 99 0.93 -6.91 -13.75
C ASP A 99 1.18 -7.70 -12.44
N PRO A 100 1.43 -7.04 -11.30
CA PRO A 100 1.72 -7.73 -10.05
C PRO A 100 0.56 -8.59 -9.53
N ILE A 101 -0.69 -8.35 -9.97
CA ILE A 101 -1.81 -9.28 -9.72
C ILE A 101 -1.54 -10.65 -10.36
N THR A 102 -0.81 -10.71 -11.48
CA THR A 102 -0.40 -11.97 -12.11
C THR A 102 0.55 -12.76 -11.20
N GLN A 103 1.32 -12.11 -10.33
CA GLN A 103 2.17 -12.82 -9.38
C GLN A 103 1.35 -13.54 -8.31
N LEU A 104 0.31 -12.88 -7.78
CA LEU A 104 -0.68 -13.51 -6.89
C LEU A 104 -1.34 -14.73 -7.56
N ALA A 105 -1.49 -14.70 -8.89
CA ALA A 105 -2.09 -15.80 -9.65
C ALA A 105 -1.30 -17.11 -9.65
N THR A 106 -0.04 -17.09 -9.22
CA THR A 106 0.79 -18.30 -9.14
C THR A 106 0.53 -19.12 -7.88
N LEU A 107 0.07 -18.50 -6.80
CA LEU A 107 -0.13 -19.13 -5.48
C LEU A 107 -1.59 -19.25 -5.06
N HIS A 108 -2.48 -18.48 -5.70
CA HIS A 108 -3.89 -18.41 -5.34
C HIS A 108 -4.79 -18.84 -6.50
N SER A 109 -5.97 -19.33 -6.15
CA SER A 109 -7.03 -19.62 -7.11
C SER A 109 -7.64 -18.34 -7.70
N ALA A 110 -8.30 -18.47 -8.85
CA ALA A 110 -8.98 -17.35 -9.51
C ALA A 110 -10.01 -16.65 -8.59
N ASP A 111 -10.73 -17.41 -7.76
CA ASP A 111 -11.71 -16.86 -6.81
C ASP A 111 -11.04 -16.04 -5.70
N GLU A 112 -9.89 -16.50 -5.21
CA GLU A 112 -9.10 -15.81 -4.18
C GLU A 112 -8.47 -14.52 -4.72
N ILE A 113 -7.88 -14.56 -5.92
CA ILE A 113 -7.31 -13.36 -6.56
C ILE A 113 -8.41 -12.33 -6.82
N ALA A 114 -9.57 -12.77 -7.34
CA ALA A 114 -10.70 -11.88 -7.58
C ALA A 114 -11.22 -11.27 -6.26
N PHE A 115 -11.19 -12.03 -5.16
CA PHE A 115 -11.52 -11.51 -3.84
C PHE A 115 -10.50 -10.48 -3.35
N VAL A 116 -9.20 -10.77 -3.45
CA VAL A 116 -8.13 -9.84 -3.07
C VAL A 116 -8.23 -8.54 -3.88
N LYS A 117 -8.50 -8.63 -5.18
CA LYS A 117 -8.77 -7.45 -6.02
C LYS A 117 -9.95 -6.64 -5.45
N ARG A 118 -11.09 -7.28 -5.14
CA ARG A 118 -12.25 -6.59 -4.52
C ARG A 118 -11.90 -5.92 -3.19
N VAL A 119 -11.02 -6.53 -2.39
CA VAL A 119 -10.53 -5.93 -1.14
C VAL A 119 -9.73 -4.67 -1.42
N ILE A 120 -8.83 -4.68 -2.41
CA ILE A 120 -8.04 -3.51 -2.79
C ILE A 120 -8.93 -2.43 -3.44
N ASP A 121 -9.85 -2.82 -4.33
CA ASP A 121 -10.87 -1.93 -4.91
C ASP A 121 -11.65 -1.24 -3.79
N ALA A 122 -12.11 -1.98 -2.77
CA ALA A 122 -12.80 -1.38 -1.63
C ALA A 122 -11.91 -0.41 -0.82
N MET A 123 -10.62 -0.68 -0.64
CA MET A 123 -9.71 0.25 0.03
C MET A 123 -9.60 1.59 -0.72
N PHE A 124 -9.49 1.55 -2.05
CA PHE A 124 -9.25 2.75 -2.85
C PHE A 124 -10.51 3.44 -3.33
N GLU A 125 -11.58 2.72 -3.67
CA GLU A 125 -12.81 3.27 -4.23
C GLU A 125 -13.86 3.55 -3.16
N ARG A 126 -14.07 2.61 -2.23
CA ARG A 126 -15.13 2.69 -1.21
C ARG A 126 -14.68 3.37 0.08
N TYR A 127 -13.48 3.06 0.57
CA TYR A 127 -12.96 3.52 1.85
C TYR A 127 -11.92 4.64 1.70
N ASN A 128 -12.06 5.43 0.64
CA ASN A 128 -11.20 6.56 0.35
C ASN A 128 -12.01 7.58 -0.45
N THR A 129 -12.47 8.59 0.26
CA THR A 129 -13.28 9.70 -0.26
C THR A 129 -12.58 11.04 0.02
N PRO A 130 -12.97 12.14 -0.62
CA PRO A 130 -12.41 13.46 -0.34
C PRO A 130 -12.51 13.88 1.13
N ARG A 131 -13.54 13.43 1.85
CA ARG A 131 -13.73 13.71 3.28
C ARG A 131 -12.97 12.72 4.17
N MET A 132 -12.96 11.43 3.82
CA MET A 132 -12.32 10.39 4.63
C MET A 132 -11.41 9.46 3.81
N GLU A 133 -10.10 9.60 4.00
CA GLU A 133 -9.09 8.79 3.32
C GLU A 133 -8.64 7.61 4.21
N ALA A 134 -9.55 6.67 4.47
CA ALA A 134 -9.28 5.56 5.37
C ALA A 134 -8.31 4.52 4.79
N LEU A 135 -8.40 4.20 3.49
CA LEU A 135 -7.47 3.32 2.74
C LEU A 135 -7.16 2.00 3.46
N CYS A 136 -8.10 1.51 4.26
CA CYS A 136 -7.99 0.32 5.10
C CYS A 136 -9.39 -0.19 5.40
N LEU A 137 -9.48 -1.46 5.82
CA LEU A 137 -10.77 -2.07 6.18
C LEU A 137 -10.61 -3.14 7.24
N ASP A 138 -11.65 -3.40 8.02
CA ASP A 138 -11.68 -4.46 9.02
C ASP A 138 -12.10 -5.83 8.43
N GLU A 139 -12.03 -6.86 9.27
CA GLU A 139 -12.35 -8.23 8.88
C GLU A 139 -13.82 -8.42 8.44
N MET A 140 -14.75 -7.67 9.00
CA MET A 140 -16.17 -7.77 8.65
C MET A 140 -16.45 -7.06 7.33
N GLN A 141 -15.82 -5.91 7.10
CA GLN A 141 -15.81 -5.23 5.82
C GLN A 141 -15.23 -6.13 4.73
N ALA A 142 -14.11 -6.82 4.98
CA ALA A 142 -13.55 -7.81 4.06
C ALA A 142 -14.57 -8.94 3.77
N ASN A 143 -15.23 -9.46 4.81
CA ASN A 143 -16.20 -10.55 4.67
C ASN A 143 -17.49 -10.15 3.92
N LYS A 144 -17.83 -8.85 3.87
CA LYS A 144 -18.92 -8.33 3.02
C LYS A 144 -18.55 -8.43 1.53
N LEU A 145 -17.27 -8.40 1.17
CA LEU A 145 -16.74 -8.44 -0.20
C LEU A 145 -16.55 -9.87 -0.74
N ARG A 146 -16.94 -10.89 0.04
CA ARG A 146 -16.70 -12.31 -0.29
C ARG A 146 -17.36 -12.75 -1.60
N VAL A 147 -18.53 -12.21 -1.91
CA VAL A 147 -19.30 -12.50 -3.13
C VAL A 147 -19.09 -11.33 -4.10
N PRO A 148 -18.85 -11.59 -5.39
CA PRO A 148 -18.83 -10.52 -6.37
C PRO A 148 -20.19 -9.80 -6.42
N PRO A 149 -20.20 -8.48 -6.67
CA PRO A 149 -21.45 -7.78 -6.98
C PRO A 149 -22.12 -8.45 -8.18
N ARG A 150 -23.46 -8.52 -8.18
CA ARG A 150 -24.19 -8.98 -9.36
C ARG A 150 -23.92 -7.97 -10.47
N PRO A 151 -23.68 -8.42 -11.72
CA PRO A 151 -23.70 -7.49 -12.84
C PRO A 151 -25.06 -6.78 -12.80
N GLU A 152 -25.05 -5.45 -12.72
CA GLU A 152 -26.27 -4.69 -12.95
C GLU A 152 -26.75 -5.05 -14.36
N GLU A 153 -28.01 -5.48 -14.46
CA GLU A 153 -28.65 -5.79 -15.73
C GLU A 153 -28.82 -4.49 -16.52
N ASN A 154 -27.75 -4.03 -17.16
CA ASN A 154 -27.83 -2.96 -18.15
C ASN A 154 -28.40 -3.54 -19.44
N GLU A 155 -29.60 -3.08 -19.77
CA GLU A 155 -30.41 -3.36 -20.96
C GLU A 155 -29.79 -2.80 -22.26
N ASP A 156 -28.55 -3.16 -22.59
CA ASP A 156 -28.00 -2.85 -23.92
C ASP A 156 -27.37 -4.10 -24.55
N GLU A 157 -28.25 -5.02 -24.96
CA GLU A 157 -27.94 -6.05 -25.94
C GLU A 157 -27.72 -5.41 -27.32
N THR A 158 -26.47 -5.12 -27.67
CA THR A 158 -26.05 -5.18 -29.08
C THR A 158 -24.66 -5.77 -29.25
N MET A 159 -24.66 -7.06 -29.63
CA MET A 159 -23.73 -7.70 -30.58
C MET A 159 -22.22 -7.54 -30.35
N MET A 160 -21.56 -8.63 -29.95
CA MET A 160 -20.61 -9.36 -30.82
C MET A 160 -20.22 -10.68 -30.14
N GLU A 161 -20.87 -11.75 -30.60
CA GLU A 161 -20.47 -13.13 -30.35
C GLU A 161 -19.28 -13.43 -31.28
N ASN A 162 -18.07 -13.56 -30.71
CA ASN A 162 -16.96 -14.28 -31.34
C ASN A 162 -15.86 -14.59 -30.32
N GLY A 163 -15.67 -15.89 -30.05
CA GLY A 163 -14.34 -16.48 -29.94
C GLY A 163 -13.68 -16.53 -28.57
N GLU A 164 -13.77 -17.71 -27.95
CA GLU A 164 -12.69 -18.40 -27.23
C GLU A 164 -12.25 -17.89 -25.86
N GLY A 165 -12.83 -18.50 -24.82
CA GLY A 165 -12.33 -18.47 -23.43
C GLY A 165 -13.47 -18.44 -22.42
N GLN A 166 -14.09 -19.59 -22.11
CA GLN A 166 -15.00 -19.67 -20.96
C GLN A 166 -14.22 -19.58 -19.65
N SER A 167 -13.78 -18.38 -19.28
CA SER A 167 -13.41 -18.06 -17.91
C SER A 167 -14.71 -18.11 -17.11
N GLN A 168 -14.95 -19.17 -16.33
CA GLN A 168 -16.07 -19.19 -15.39
C GLN A 168 -15.95 -17.96 -14.49
N ALA A 169 -17.01 -17.15 -14.44
CA ALA A 169 -17.07 -16.02 -13.52
C ALA A 169 -16.82 -16.51 -12.08
N PRO A 170 -16.00 -15.81 -11.29
CA PRO A 170 -15.65 -16.23 -9.94
C PRO A 170 -16.90 -16.35 -9.07
N LYS A 171 -17.04 -17.46 -8.35
CA LYS A 171 -18.25 -17.81 -7.58
C LYS A 171 -18.29 -17.14 -6.21
N GLY A 172 -17.19 -16.50 -5.81
CA GLY A 172 -17.00 -15.90 -4.50
C GLY A 172 -16.56 -16.91 -3.44
N LEU A 173 -16.21 -16.39 -2.26
CA LEU A 173 -15.66 -17.16 -1.14
C LEU A 173 -16.68 -17.35 -0.01
N LYS A 174 -16.53 -18.44 0.76
CA LYS A 174 -17.19 -18.62 2.06
C LYS A 174 -16.50 -17.75 3.12
N SER A 175 -17.21 -17.49 4.21
CA SER A 175 -16.69 -16.66 5.30
C SER A 175 -15.40 -17.21 5.93
N SER A 176 -15.25 -18.54 6.05
CA SER A 176 -14.02 -19.16 6.55
C SER A 176 -12.87 -19.08 5.54
N GLU A 177 -13.17 -19.08 4.24
CA GLU A 177 -12.19 -18.94 3.17
C GLU A 177 -11.67 -17.50 3.15
N VAL A 178 -12.52 -16.50 3.36
CA VAL A 178 -12.11 -15.10 3.52
C VAL A 178 -11.09 -14.94 4.63
N GLU A 179 -11.36 -15.47 5.84
CA GLU A 179 -10.41 -15.35 6.96
C GLU A 179 -9.05 -15.99 6.62
N SER A 180 -9.08 -17.16 5.97
CA SER A 180 -7.87 -17.86 5.55
C SER A 180 -7.07 -17.06 4.51
N VAL A 181 -7.73 -16.50 3.50
CA VAL A 181 -7.08 -15.70 2.45
C VAL A 181 -6.51 -14.42 3.02
N MET A 182 -7.27 -13.69 3.85
CA MET A 182 -6.77 -12.47 4.49
C MET A 182 -5.55 -12.74 5.39
N ARG A 183 -5.50 -13.90 6.05
CA ARG A 183 -4.32 -14.33 6.82
C ARG A 183 -3.14 -14.64 5.90
N SER A 184 -3.35 -15.39 4.82
CA SER A 184 -2.32 -15.69 3.82
C SER A 184 -1.71 -14.40 3.25
N MET A 185 -2.56 -13.42 2.90
CA MET A 185 -2.11 -12.12 2.40
C MET A 185 -1.27 -11.34 3.41
N VAL A 186 -1.50 -11.53 4.72
CA VAL A 186 -0.62 -10.95 5.75
C VAL A 186 0.68 -11.72 5.87
N ASP A 187 0.63 -13.05 5.88
CA ASP A 187 1.81 -13.92 6.02
C ASP A 187 2.77 -13.78 4.83
N GLU A 188 2.23 -13.56 3.63
CA GLU A 188 2.98 -13.29 2.40
C GLU A 188 3.44 -11.83 2.29
N GLY A 189 2.98 -10.98 3.19
CA GLY A 189 3.36 -9.57 3.26
C GLY A 189 2.71 -8.69 2.20
N TRP A 190 1.53 -9.04 1.68
CA TRP A 190 0.71 -8.15 0.84
C TRP A 190 -0.09 -7.16 1.68
N PHE A 191 -0.64 -7.63 2.80
CA PHE A 191 -1.38 -6.80 3.75
C PHE A 191 -0.67 -6.72 5.09
N GLU A 192 -0.93 -5.66 5.83
CA GLU A 192 -0.59 -5.53 7.24
C GLU A 192 -1.88 -5.42 8.05
N ARG A 193 -1.92 -6.11 9.19
CA ARG A 193 -3.05 -6.04 10.13
C ARG A 193 -2.67 -5.24 11.37
N SER A 194 -3.43 -4.19 11.66
CA SER A 194 -3.26 -3.36 12.84
C SER A 194 -3.73 -4.06 14.12
N ARG A 195 -3.41 -3.46 15.27
CA ARG A 195 -3.89 -3.95 16.58
C ARG A 195 -5.39 -3.76 16.79
N ASP A 196 -5.96 -2.74 16.17
CA ASP A 196 -7.40 -2.48 16.22
C ASP A 196 -8.15 -3.29 15.12
N GLY A 197 -7.44 -4.10 14.33
CA GLY A 197 -8.00 -5.13 13.46
C GLY A 197 -8.17 -4.73 11.99
N PHE A 198 -7.63 -3.58 11.59
CA PHE A 198 -7.70 -3.09 10.21
C PHE A 198 -6.60 -3.70 9.35
N TYR A 199 -6.94 -4.00 8.11
CA TYR A 199 -6.04 -4.41 7.04
C TYR A 199 -5.73 -3.21 6.16
N CYS A 200 -4.46 -3.04 5.80
CA CYS A 200 -3.99 -2.05 4.84
C CYS A 200 -2.91 -2.67 3.94
N LEU A 201 -2.60 -2.02 2.81
CA LEU A 201 -1.48 -2.45 1.97
C LEU A 201 -0.16 -2.33 2.71
N SER A 202 0.65 -3.39 2.65
CA SER A 202 2.00 -3.38 3.20
C SER A 202 2.96 -2.50 2.39
N ALA A 203 4.16 -2.25 2.93
CA ALA A 203 5.23 -1.60 2.17
C ALA A 203 5.62 -2.36 0.88
N ARG A 204 5.57 -3.70 0.92
CA ARG A 204 5.82 -4.58 -0.24
C ARG A 204 4.79 -4.32 -1.33
N ALA A 205 3.51 -4.39 -0.96
CA ALA A 205 2.41 -4.24 -1.88
C ALA A 205 2.43 -2.87 -2.55
N LEU A 206 2.74 -1.80 -1.81
CA LEU A 206 2.84 -0.46 -2.39
C LEU A 206 4.02 -0.27 -3.35
N LEU A 207 5.12 -1.01 -3.15
CA LEU A 207 6.25 -1.01 -4.07
C LEU A 207 5.93 -1.78 -5.35
N GLU A 208 5.38 -2.98 -5.21
CA GLU A 208 5.09 -3.87 -6.33
C GLU A 208 3.89 -3.38 -7.15
N LEU A 209 2.78 -3.02 -6.49
CA LEU A 209 1.53 -2.60 -7.13
C LEU A 209 1.52 -1.13 -7.56
N ARG A 210 2.62 -0.38 -7.42
CA ARG A 210 2.62 1.07 -7.64
C ARG A 210 1.99 1.48 -8.98
N SER A 211 2.45 0.89 -10.08
CA SER A 211 1.94 1.23 -11.42
C SER A 211 0.49 0.79 -11.57
N TRP A 212 0.17 -0.44 -11.17
CA TRP A 212 -1.18 -0.98 -11.25
C TRP A 212 -2.20 -0.15 -10.46
N LEU A 213 -1.85 0.33 -9.26
CA LEU A 213 -2.71 1.21 -8.46
C LEU A 213 -3.01 2.53 -9.17
N LEU A 214 -2.01 3.10 -9.85
CA LEU A 214 -2.17 4.36 -10.58
C LEU A 214 -3.03 4.14 -11.82
N ASP A 215 -2.73 3.12 -12.60
CA ASP A 215 -3.46 2.80 -13.83
C ASP A 215 -4.91 2.38 -13.56
N SER A 216 -5.18 1.79 -12.39
CA SER A 216 -6.52 1.30 -12.02
C SER A 216 -7.40 2.38 -11.40
N TYR A 217 -6.84 3.30 -10.62
CA TYR A 217 -7.62 4.18 -9.75
C TYR A 217 -7.39 5.68 -9.97
N ASN A 218 -6.40 6.05 -10.77
CA ASN A 218 -6.19 7.44 -11.15
C ASN A 218 -6.41 7.63 -12.65
N ASP A 219 -6.96 8.79 -13.01
CA ASP A 219 -7.07 9.23 -14.38
C ASP A 219 -5.77 9.93 -14.81
N PRO A 220 -5.06 9.45 -15.86
CA PRO A 220 -3.87 10.10 -16.37
C PRO A 220 -4.14 11.49 -16.98
N ASP A 221 -5.38 11.77 -17.38
CA ASP A 221 -5.81 13.02 -18.00
C ASP A 221 -6.43 14.02 -16.99
N ALA A 222 -6.44 13.67 -15.69
CA ALA A 222 -6.96 14.52 -14.62
C ALA A 222 -6.29 15.90 -14.56
N GLU A 223 -7.08 16.93 -14.24
CA GLU A 223 -6.56 18.29 -14.14
C GLU A 223 -5.67 18.49 -12.90
N GLU A 224 -4.79 19.50 -12.94
CA GLU A 224 -3.93 19.80 -11.80
C GLU A 224 -4.76 20.24 -10.59
N GLY A 225 -4.78 19.41 -9.55
CA GLY A 225 -5.56 19.68 -8.34
C GLY A 225 -6.89 18.94 -8.28
N GLU A 226 -7.21 18.13 -9.28
CA GLU A 226 -8.33 17.20 -9.21
C GLU A 226 -8.05 16.08 -8.19
N TRP A 227 -9.06 15.74 -7.39
CA TRP A 227 -8.91 14.70 -6.38
C TRP A 227 -8.80 13.32 -7.05
N GLN A 228 -7.69 12.64 -6.79
CA GLN A 228 -7.39 11.32 -7.34
C GLN A 228 -7.29 10.29 -6.22
N ARG A 229 -7.53 9.01 -6.52
CA ARG A 229 -7.67 7.97 -5.49
C ARG A 229 -6.33 7.66 -4.81
N VAL A 230 -5.24 7.58 -5.57
CA VAL A 230 -3.86 7.39 -5.09
C VAL A 230 -3.16 8.75 -4.98
N LYS A 231 -2.65 9.07 -3.77
CA LYS A 231 -1.92 10.32 -3.49
C LYS A 231 -0.46 10.05 -3.13
N PHE A 232 0.37 11.08 -3.30
CA PHE A 232 1.80 11.03 -2.98
C PHE A 232 2.18 11.97 -1.83
N CYS A 233 3.22 11.57 -1.11
CA CYS A 233 3.81 12.38 -0.05
C CYS A 233 4.51 13.59 -0.65
N GLU A 234 4.20 14.79 -0.15
CA GLU A 234 4.83 16.00 -0.67
C GLU A 234 6.34 16.07 -0.39
N ALA A 235 6.83 15.32 0.60
CA ALA A 235 8.25 15.29 0.96
C ALA A 235 9.06 14.22 0.20
N CYS A 236 8.60 12.97 0.16
CA CYS A 236 9.37 11.85 -0.43
C CYS A 236 8.85 11.38 -1.79
N LYS A 237 7.67 11.85 -2.23
CA LYS A 237 7.02 11.51 -3.50
C LYS A 237 6.62 10.03 -3.66
N ASP A 238 6.66 9.26 -2.57
CA ASP A 238 6.08 7.92 -2.49
C ASP A 238 4.58 7.95 -2.19
N VAL A 239 3.88 6.85 -2.51
CA VAL A 239 2.44 6.69 -2.24
C VAL A 239 2.17 6.83 -0.75
N VAL A 240 1.13 7.58 -0.39
CA VAL A 240 0.67 7.75 1.00
C VAL A 240 -0.62 6.99 1.17
N THR A 241 -0.59 5.97 2.03
CA THR A 241 -1.79 5.28 2.53
C THR A 241 -1.97 5.47 4.03
N ILE A 242 -0.93 5.95 4.72
CA ILE A 242 -0.90 6.21 6.16
C ILE A 242 -0.11 7.50 6.41
N GLY A 243 -0.74 8.46 7.11
CA GLY A 243 -0.06 9.70 7.48
C GLY A 243 -1.02 10.83 7.82
N GLN A 244 -0.68 12.03 7.35
CA GLN A 244 -1.38 13.27 7.63
C GLN A 244 -1.82 13.95 6.32
N ARG A 245 -2.99 14.59 6.38
CA ARG A 245 -3.54 15.42 5.31
C ARG A 245 -3.68 16.86 5.75
N CYS A 246 -3.83 17.75 4.77
CA CYS A 246 -4.13 19.15 5.03
C CYS A 246 -5.45 19.30 5.81
N SER A 247 -5.56 20.37 6.60
CA SER A 247 -6.82 20.77 7.24
C SER A 247 -7.83 21.34 6.25
N GLU A 248 -7.36 21.80 5.08
CA GLU A 248 -8.22 22.12 3.96
C GLU A 248 -8.62 20.84 3.22
N ARG A 249 -9.93 20.60 3.07
CA ARG A 249 -10.45 19.31 2.56
C ARG A 249 -10.10 19.11 1.09
N ASP A 250 -10.22 20.15 0.29
CA ASP A 250 -9.93 20.13 -1.15
C ASP A 250 -8.43 20.23 -1.46
N CYS A 251 -7.61 20.53 -0.46
CA CYS A 251 -6.18 20.55 -0.64
C CYS A 251 -5.62 19.14 -0.67
N LEU A 252 -4.99 18.75 -1.79
CA LEU A 252 -4.44 17.40 -2.00
C LEU A 252 -3.08 17.13 -1.33
N VAL A 253 -2.56 18.05 -0.52
CA VAL A 253 -1.25 17.84 0.13
C VAL A 253 -1.35 16.76 1.20
N ARG A 254 -0.53 15.71 1.04
CA ARG A 254 -0.39 14.59 1.98
C ARG A 254 1.06 14.45 2.40
N LEU A 255 1.28 14.00 3.64
CA LEU A 255 2.61 13.73 4.19
C LEU A 255 2.53 12.45 5.03
N HIS A 256 3.47 11.51 4.85
CA HIS A 256 3.65 10.45 5.84
C HIS A 256 4.01 11.05 7.20
N ASP A 257 3.70 10.35 8.30
CA ASP A 257 3.97 10.84 9.66
C ASP A 257 5.46 11.14 9.91
N ASN A 258 6.34 10.26 9.43
CA ASN A 258 7.80 10.44 9.50
C ASN A 258 8.30 11.58 8.60
N CYS A 259 7.65 11.80 7.46
CA CYS A 259 7.96 12.89 6.55
C CYS A 259 7.52 14.23 7.13
N ALA A 260 6.32 14.31 7.73
CA ALA A 260 5.77 15.53 8.30
C ALA A 260 6.69 16.15 9.36
N GLU A 261 7.25 15.32 10.26
CA GLU A 261 8.19 15.76 11.28
C GLU A 261 9.42 16.45 10.67
N ALA A 262 10.07 15.81 9.71
CA ALA A 262 11.25 16.37 9.04
C ALA A 262 10.90 17.59 8.17
N PHE A 263 9.77 17.55 7.46
CA PHE A 263 9.29 18.58 6.53
C PHE A 263 8.99 19.90 7.24
N PHE A 264 8.35 19.86 8.40
CA PHE A 264 8.04 21.08 9.16
C PHE A 264 9.17 21.54 10.06
N ARG A 265 10.11 20.66 10.46
CA ARG A 265 11.28 21.06 11.24
C ARG A 265 12.21 21.99 10.45
N THR A 266 12.31 21.81 9.14
CA THR A 266 13.15 22.65 8.26
C THR A 266 12.47 23.96 7.86
N ARG A 267 11.17 24.14 8.16
CA ARG A 267 10.39 25.31 7.77
C ARG A 267 10.07 26.20 8.97
N ARG A 268 10.06 27.52 8.74
CA ARG A 268 9.73 28.51 9.78
C ARG A 268 8.23 28.59 10.08
N GLN A 269 7.39 28.21 9.11
CA GLN A 269 5.93 28.24 9.23
C GLN A 269 5.37 26.82 9.14
N ARG A 270 4.45 26.48 10.06
CA ARG A 270 3.70 25.22 10.06
C ARG A 270 2.42 25.32 9.20
N GLY A 271 2.53 25.95 8.04
CA GLY A 271 1.45 26.05 7.07
C GLY A 271 1.58 25.01 5.97
N CYS A 272 0.46 24.61 5.38
CA CYS A 272 0.43 23.78 4.19
C CYS A 272 1.21 24.43 3.04
N PRO A 273 2.08 23.71 2.32
CA PRO A 273 2.85 24.27 1.20
C PRO A 273 2.00 24.77 0.03
N LYS A 274 0.77 24.26 -0.15
CA LYS A 274 -0.10 24.59 -1.29
C LYS A 274 -1.12 25.68 -0.94
N CYS A 275 -1.91 25.49 0.12
CA CYS A 275 -2.98 26.43 0.49
C CYS A 275 -2.64 27.37 1.66
N SER A 276 -1.44 27.26 2.25
CA SER A 276 -0.99 28.06 3.41
C SER A 276 -1.81 27.93 4.71
N LYS A 277 -2.89 27.13 4.71
CA LYS A 277 -3.70 26.84 5.92
C LYS A 277 -2.85 26.16 6.99
N GLU A 278 -3.20 26.38 8.27
CA GLU A 278 -2.45 25.81 9.39
C GLU A 278 -2.45 24.28 9.36
N TRP A 279 -1.26 23.69 9.46
CA TRP A 279 -1.08 22.25 9.55
C TRP A 279 -1.20 21.79 11.01
N THR A 280 -2.40 21.36 11.38
CA THR A 280 -2.72 20.97 12.76
C THR A 280 -2.15 19.61 13.15
N GLY A 281 -1.79 18.77 12.18
CA GLY A 281 -1.39 17.37 12.41
C GLY A 281 -2.51 16.50 13.00
N ARG A 282 -3.77 16.94 12.89
CA ARG A 282 -4.96 16.27 13.43
C ARG A 282 -5.90 15.70 12.35
N HIS A 283 -5.50 15.81 11.08
CA HIS A 283 -6.22 15.22 9.96
C HIS A 283 -5.34 14.13 9.36
N PHE A 284 -5.91 12.94 9.22
CA PHE A 284 -5.14 11.73 8.98
C PHE A 284 -5.51 11.06 7.65
N VAL A 285 -4.58 10.24 7.17
CA VAL A 285 -4.75 9.28 6.09
C VAL A 285 -4.49 7.90 6.68
N GLY A 286 -5.25 6.89 6.27
CA GLY A 286 -5.14 5.53 6.78
C GLY A 286 -6.10 5.26 7.94
N GLU A 287 -5.81 4.20 8.71
CA GLU A 287 -6.58 3.77 9.89
C GLU A 287 -6.91 4.91 10.88
N ARG A 288 -6.02 5.89 11.02
CA ARG A 288 -6.20 7.05 11.91
C ARG A 288 -7.30 8.01 11.45
N ALA A 289 -7.65 8.00 10.16
CA ALA A 289 -8.79 8.76 9.66
C ALA A 289 -10.11 8.26 10.27
N VAL A 290 -10.20 6.96 10.59
CA VAL A 290 -11.36 6.34 11.23
C VAL A 290 -11.22 6.37 12.76
N THR A 291 -10.09 5.89 13.27
CA THR A 291 -9.92 5.59 14.71
C THR A 291 -9.80 6.83 15.60
N GLU A 292 -9.39 7.97 15.05
CA GLU A 292 -9.26 9.24 15.79
C GLU A 292 -10.56 10.06 15.82
N THR A 293 -11.62 9.60 15.15
CA THR A 293 -12.94 10.24 15.20
C THR A 293 -13.60 10.08 16.56
N GLU A 294 -14.40 11.07 16.97
CA GLU A 294 -15.12 10.98 18.24
C GLU A 294 -16.12 9.83 18.26
N ALA A 295 -16.79 9.56 17.13
CA ALA A 295 -17.73 8.45 16.99
C ALA A 295 -17.05 7.10 17.26
N TYR A 296 -15.89 6.85 16.64
CA TYR A 296 -15.12 5.64 16.87
C TYR A 296 -14.67 5.52 18.34
N GLN A 297 -14.14 6.60 18.92
CA GLN A 297 -13.70 6.61 20.31
C GLN A 297 -14.85 6.42 21.32
N ARG A 298 -16.03 6.98 21.06
CA ARG A 298 -17.24 6.77 21.87
C ARG A 298 -17.73 5.33 21.78
N GLY A 299 -17.72 4.75 20.57
CA GLY A 299 -17.98 3.33 20.35
C GLY A 299 -17.06 2.45 21.21
N ARG A 300 -15.75 2.68 21.12
CA ARG A 300 -14.71 1.98 21.90
C ARG A 300 -14.85 2.09 23.43
N ARG A 301 -15.46 3.15 23.95
CA ARG A 301 -15.71 3.31 25.39
C ARG A 301 -16.98 2.61 25.85
N ARG A 302 -18.00 2.50 24.99
CA ARG A 302 -19.30 1.86 25.30
C ARG A 302 -19.23 0.34 25.20
N SER A 303 -18.52 -0.18 24.21
CA SER A 303 -18.17 -1.59 24.14
C SER A 303 -16.89 -1.84 24.93
N GLY A 304 -16.94 -2.62 26.00
CA GLY A 304 -15.72 -3.25 26.50
C GLY A 304 -15.02 -4.01 25.36
N LYS A 305 -13.71 -4.30 25.50
CA LYS A 305 -12.75 -4.89 24.53
C LYS A 305 -13.21 -6.03 23.59
N SER A 306 -14.45 -6.51 23.68
CA SER A 306 -14.99 -7.67 22.99
C SER A 306 -16.32 -7.45 22.23
N ALA A 307 -16.85 -6.22 22.11
CA ALA A 307 -18.06 -5.97 21.31
C ALA A 307 -17.74 -5.43 19.91
N ARG A 308 -18.22 -6.16 18.90
CA ARG A 308 -18.07 -5.99 17.45
C ARG A 308 -18.13 -4.53 17.00
N HIS A 309 -17.00 -4.03 16.51
CA HIS A 309 -16.78 -2.67 15.99
C HIS A 309 -17.23 -2.48 14.52
N SER A 310 -18.00 -3.43 13.96
CA SER A 310 -18.16 -3.68 12.51
C SER A 310 -18.71 -2.55 11.67
N ASN A 311 -19.47 -1.68 12.31
CA ASN A 311 -20.37 -0.78 11.59
C ASN A 311 -20.04 0.67 11.87
N VAL A 312 -19.22 0.96 12.88
CA VAL A 312 -18.90 2.34 13.25
C VAL A 312 -18.10 3.02 12.14
N ALA A 313 -17.17 2.32 11.49
CA ALA A 313 -16.42 2.88 10.37
C ALA A 313 -17.34 3.22 9.18
N GLU A 314 -18.23 2.30 8.79
CA GLU A 314 -19.20 2.55 7.71
C GLU A 314 -20.22 3.63 8.09
N GLU A 315 -20.74 3.63 9.32
CA GLU A 315 -21.65 4.67 9.83
C GLU A 315 -21.00 6.04 9.78
N ILE A 316 -19.74 6.18 10.20
CA ILE A 316 -19.01 7.45 10.11
C ILE A 316 -18.88 7.92 8.65
N MET A 317 -18.56 7.01 7.74
CA MET A 317 -18.44 7.37 6.32
C MET A 317 -19.79 7.72 5.70
N HIS A 318 -20.87 7.03 6.07
CA HIS A 318 -22.22 7.33 5.61
C HIS A 318 -22.75 8.65 6.19
N GLU A 319 -22.54 8.94 7.47
CA GLU A 319 -22.90 10.24 8.07
C GLU A 319 -22.17 11.40 7.37
N ASP A 320 -20.87 11.24 7.07
CA ASP A 320 -20.09 12.23 6.31
C ASP A 320 -20.55 12.37 4.84
N ASP A 321 -21.16 11.34 4.25
CA ASP A 321 -21.73 11.35 2.90
C ASP A 321 -23.12 12.01 2.85
N GLU A 322 -24.00 11.74 3.84
CA GLU A 322 -25.32 12.39 3.94
C GLU A 322 -25.20 13.92 4.19
N GLU A 323 -24.23 14.35 5.00
CA GLU A 323 -23.91 15.79 5.17
C GLU A 323 -23.47 16.47 3.85
N GLN A 324 -23.02 15.72 2.83
CA GLN A 324 -22.68 16.28 1.52
C GLN A 324 -23.90 16.53 0.64
N GLU A 325 -24.91 15.66 0.71
CA GLU A 325 -26.15 15.83 -0.06
C GLU A 325 -26.92 17.06 0.45
N GLU A 326 -26.95 17.28 1.77
CA GLU A 326 -27.63 18.45 2.36
C GLU A 326 -26.89 19.79 2.09
N ASP A 327 -25.56 19.83 2.16
CA ASP A 327 -24.77 21.05 1.85
C ASP A 327 -24.77 21.38 0.34
N GLY A 328 -25.02 20.40 -0.53
CA GLY A 328 -25.04 20.57 -2.00
C GLY A 328 -26.37 21.08 -2.56
N ASP A 329 -27.46 20.99 -1.77
CA ASP A 329 -28.81 21.42 -2.17
C ASP A 329 -29.15 22.88 -1.77
N GLU A 330 -28.33 23.54 -0.94
CA GLU A 330 -28.56 24.95 -0.54
C GLU A 330 -28.08 26.00 -1.57
N ASP A 331 -27.34 25.62 -2.62
CA ASP A 331 -26.84 26.54 -3.67
C ASP A 331 -27.75 26.58 -4.93
N GLY A 332 -28.97 26.05 -4.86
CA GLY A 332 -29.82 25.78 -6.03
C GLY A 332 -31.06 26.66 -6.27
N ASP A 333 -31.33 27.69 -5.47
CA ASP A 333 -32.55 28.51 -5.59
C ASP A 333 -32.30 30.03 -5.39
N GLU A 334 -31.47 30.64 -6.24
CA GLU A 334 -31.59 32.09 -6.51
C GLU A 334 -31.43 32.35 -8.03
N ASP A 335 -32.57 32.62 -8.67
CA ASP A 335 -32.79 33.56 -9.78
C ASP A 335 -33.60 32.96 -10.94
N ASP A 336 -34.88 33.34 -11.01
CA ASP A 336 -35.47 33.99 -12.20
C ASP A 336 -36.90 34.49 -11.88
N GLU A 337 -36.99 35.80 -11.55
CA GLU A 337 -38.22 36.63 -11.69
C GLU A 337 -38.23 37.37 -13.03
#